data_AF-A0A5C6QEK7-F1
#
_entry.id   AF-A0A5C6QEK7-F1
#
_cell.length_a   1.000
_cell.length_b   1.000
_cell.length_c   1.000
_cell.angle_alpha   90.00
_cell.angle_beta   90.00
_cell.angle_gamma   90.00
#
_symmetry.space_group_name_H-M   'P 1'
#
loop_
_entity.id
_entity.type
_entity.pdbx_description
1 polymer ?
#
loop_
_entity_poly.entity_id
_entity_poly.type
_entity_poly.pdbx_seq_one_letter_code
_entity_poly.pdbx_strand_id
1 'polypeptide(L)'
;MLTIREKIAYGLGDTASNIIFQTVMMFLLIFYTDVVGISPAVVGTMFLVVRLFDAITDPLMGALADRTKTRFGQFRPYLLWLAVPFGIISIMAFTTPDLTGNAKIIYAFVTYTLLMMVYTAINIPYSALGGVLTTQPAERVSVQTYRFVLGMLGGLIVAAGTLPLVEYFGGGDKAKGYQFTMVTMSLLGVAMFLLCFSGTKERVCVPENQQTSFFDDLKALWQNDQWRILSLAGLFLLTGQVLRATLAIYYVKYVLGLEAQITLFMSLGMIGSILGCACAQALAKRVCKIKAYISLQLIAAFICVISYFVPKDQVTTAFALFFLWSFFLQMATPLLWAKMADTIDYGHWRTGVRITGMVYSSVVFFIKLGVAFGGAFAGWLLAYYGYQADVEQTETAKEGILLSFTVYPALGSILVAWVMRKYVLNKEKVEQIHLALKTHGA
;
A
#
# COMPACT_ATOMS: atom_id res chain seq x y z
N MET A 1 8.91 -26.40 14.26
CA MET A 1 8.79 -25.01 14.74
C MET A 1 9.78 -24.14 13.97
N LEU A 2 9.41 -22.90 13.66
CA LEU A 2 10.28 -21.99 12.89
C LEU A 2 11.24 -21.25 13.82
N THR A 3 12.50 -21.14 13.43
CA THR A 3 13.48 -20.39 14.23
C THR A 3 13.24 -18.88 14.11
N ILE A 4 13.65 -18.11 15.14
CA ILE A 4 13.57 -16.63 15.10
C ILE A 4 14.32 -16.09 13.87
N ARG A 5 15.46 -16.71 13.52
CA ARG A 5 16.25 -16.35 12.34
C ARG A 5 15.45 -16.49 11.03
N GLU A 6 14.68 -17.57 10.88
CA GLU A 6 13.82 -17.76 9.69
C GLU A 6 12.66 -16.75 9.65
N LYS A 7 12.09 -16.40 10.81
CA LYS A 7 11.02 -15.40 10.90
C LYS A 7 11.51 -14.01 10.50
N ILE A 8 12.70 -13.63 10.97
CA ILE A 8 13.36 -12.38 10.59
C ILE A 8 13.69 -12.42 9.10
N ALA A 9 14.32 -13.50 8.61
CA ALA A 9 14.68 -13.64 7.20
C ALA A 9 13.47 -13.50 6.28
N TYR A 10 12.34 -14.12 6.62
CA TYR A 10 11.10 -13.94 5.89
C TYR A 10 10.65 -12.48 5.89
N GLY A 11 10.63 -11.81 7.06
CA GLY A 11 10.21 -10.41 7.12
C GLY A 11 11.12 -9.42 6.38
N LEU A 12 12.42 -9.72 6.22
CA LEU A 12 13.34 -8.91 5.41
C LEU A 12 12.88 -8.80 3.94
N GLY A 13 12.22 -9.82 3.40
CA GLY A 13 11.65 -9.77 2.05
C GLY A 13 10.51 -8.75 1.91
N ASP A 14 9.70 -8.56 2.96
CA ASP A 14 8.65 -7.54 2.98
C ASP A 14 9.26 -6.16 3.15
N THR A 15 10.32 -6.02 3.95
CA THR A 15 11.07 -4.76 4.06
C THR A 15 11.63 -4.35 2.70
N ALA A 16 12.29 -5.26 1.98
CA ALA A 16 12.85 -5.00 0.66
C ALA A 16 11.78 -4.51 -0.33
N SER A 17 10.62 -5.15 -0.34
CA SER A 17 9.47 -4.76 -1.17
C SER A 17 8.90 -3.40 -0.74
N ASN A 18 8.77 -3.16 0.57
CA ASN A 18 8.23 -1.91 1.11
C ASN A 18 9.15 -0.71 0.87
N ILE A 19 10.48 -0.90 0.82
CA ILE A 19 11.41 0.19 0.50
C ILE A 19 11.03 0.80 -0.86
N ILE A 20 10.96 0.00 -1.91
CA ILE A 20 10.63 0.51 -3.25
C ILE A 20 9.17 0.96 -3.34
N PHE A 21 8.23 0.19 -2.77
CA PHE A 21 6.82 0.51 -2.84
C PHE A 21 6.49 1.86 -2.18
N GLN A 22 7.04 2.11 -0.99
CA GLN A 22 6.83 3.38 -0.28
C GLN A 22 7.52 4.52 -1.00
N THR A 23 8.70 4.30 -1.59
CA THR A 23 9.36 5.33 -2.40
C THR A 23 8.50 5.71 -3.60
N VAL A 24 7.86 4.74 -4.25
CA VAL A 24 6.93 5.01 -5.34
C VAL A 24 5.73 5.83 -4.87
N MET A 25 5.13 5.46 -3.74
CA MET A 25 3.91 6.11 -3.23
C MET A 25 4.15 7.55 -2.77
N MET A 26 5.29 7.81 -2.14
CA MET A 26 5.62 9.12 -1.58
C MET A 26 6.34 10.03 -2.57
N PHE A 27 7.34 9.51 -3.30
CA PHE A 27 8.32 10.33 -4.00
C PHE A 27 8.23 10.29 -5.53
N LEU A 28 7.62 9.26 -6.13
CA LEU A 28 7.67 9.13 -7.61
C LEU A 28 6.94 10.26 -8.34
N LEU A 29 5.81 10.76 -7.79
CA LEU A 29 5.11 11.87 -8.40
C LEU A 29 5.99 13.12 -8.44
N ILE A 30 6.56 13.51 -7.29
CA ILE A 30 7.43 14.70 -7.21
C ILE A 30 8.73 14.54 -7.99
N PHE A 31 9.26 13.32 -8.09
CA PHE A 31 10.41 13.05 -8.96
C PHE A 31 10.05 13.31 -10.43
N TYR A 32 8.94 12.75 -10.93
CA TYR A 32 8.53 12.95 -12.32
C TYR A 32 8.11 14.38 -12.65
N THR A 33 7.56 15.13 -11.69
CA THR A 33 7.20 16.53 -11.91
C THR A 33 8.40 17.47 -11.76
N ASP A 34 9.12 17.42 -10.65
CA ASP A 34 10.11 18.43 -10.27
C ASP A 34 11.50 18.14 -10.81
N VAL A 35 11.83 16.86 -11.00
CA VAL A 35 13.15 16.45 -11.48
C VAL A 35 13.11 16.18 -12.98
N VAL A 36 12.10 15.45 -13.46
CA VAL A 36 11.97 15.12 -14.90
C VAL A 36 11.21 16.19 -15.70
N GLY A 37 10.40 17.01 -15.03
CA GLY A 37 9.61 18.05 -15.69
C GLY A 37 8.45 17.50 -16.53
N ILE A 38 7.84 16.38 -16.13
CA ILE A 38 6.65 15.83 -16.78
C ILE A 38 5.40 16.48 -16.17
N SER A 39 4.41 16.81 -17.00
CA SER A 39 3.14 17.35 -16.51
C SER A 39 2.49 16.39 -15.49
N PRO A 40 2.03 16.89 -14.33
CA PRO A 40 1.39 16.06 -13.31
C PRO A 40 0.19 15.25 -13.84
N ALA A 41 -0.55 15.80 -14.83
CA ALA A 41 -1.68 15.11 -15.44
C ALA A 41 -1.25 13.84 -16.18
N VAL A 42 -0.12 13.92 -16.90
CA VAL A 42 0.45 12.77 -17.62
C VAL A 42 0.91 11.72 -16.61
N VAL A 43 1.63 12.13 -15.56
CA VAL A 43 2.08 11.20 -14.51
C VAL A 43 0.91 10.53 -13.79
N GLY A 44 -0.15 11.26 -13.47
CA GLY A 44 -1.36 10.71 -12.86
C GLY A 44 -2.02 9.64 -13.75
N THR A 45 -2.13 9.92 -15.05
CA THR A 45 -2.65 8.94 -16.03
C THR A 45 -1.73 7.72 -16.15
N MET A 46 -0.40 7.91 -16.12
CA MET A 46 0.57 6.81 -16.12
C MET A 46 0.39 5.91 -14.90
N PHE A 47 0.20 6.48 -13.70
CA PHE A 47 -0.08 5.71 -12.49
C PHE A 47 -1.35 4.88 -12.61
N LEU A 48 -2.42 5.44 -13.17
CA LEU A 48 -3.66 4.70 -13.38
C LEU A 48 -3.47 3.53 -14.36
N VAL A 49 -2.89 3.80 -15.53
CA VAL A 49 -2.74 2.81 -16.61
C VAL A 49 -1.88 1.63 -16.17
N VAL A 50 -0.73 1.90 -15.54
CA VAL A 50 0.16 0.83 -15.07
C VAL A 50 -0.50 0.01 -13.97
N ARG A 51 -1.27 0.62 -13.07
CA ARG A 51 -1.98 -0.13 -12.02
C ARG A 51 -3.14 -0.96 -12.55
N LEU A 52 -3.83 -0.51 -13.60
CA LEU A 52 -4.83 -1.33 -14.29
C LEU A 52 -4.17 -2.53 -14.98
N PHE A 53 -2.97 -2.34 -15.54
CA PHE A 53 -2.17 -3.43 -16.09
C PHE A 53 -1.73 -4.43 -15.01
N ASP A 54 -1.30 -3.95 -13.83
CA ASP A 54 -0.96 -4.79 -12.67
C ASP A 54 -2.13 -5.69 -12.24
N ALA A 55 -3.35 -5.16 -12.33
CA ALA A 55 -4.55 -5.89 -11.95
C ALA A 55 -4.77 -7.15 -12.82
N ILE A 56 -4.18 -7.20 -14.01
CA ILE A 56 -4.18 -8.37 -14.91
C ILE A 56 -2.94 -9.23 -14.69
N THR A 57 -1.76 -8.62 -14.56
CA THR A 57 -0.50 -9.37 -14.39
C THR A 57 -0.41 -10.11 -13.05
N ASP A 58 -1.08 -9.59 -12.01
CA ASP A 58 -1.08 -10.19 -10.68
C ASP A 58 -1.64 -11.63 -10.66
N PRO A 59 -2.89 -11.92 -11.13
CA PRO A 59 -3.38 -13.29 -11.26
C PRO A 59 -2.52 -14.18 -12.15
N LEU A 60 -2.02 -13.65 -13.27
CA LEU A 60 -1.17 -14.40 -14.20
C LEU A 60 0.12 -14.86 -13.53
N MET A 61 0.73 -13.96 -12.75
CA MET A 61 1.95 -14.24 -12.01
C MET A 61 1.70 -15.24 -10.87
N GLY A 62 0.56 -15.17 -10.20
CA GLY A 62 0.13 -16.18 -9.23
C GLY A 62 0.04 -17.57 -9.86
N ALA A 63 -0.65 -17.70 -11.00
CA ALA A 63 -0.76 -18.95 -11.72
C ALA A 63 0.59 -19.48 -12.25
N LEU A 64 1.50 -18.58 -12.65
CA LEU A 64 2.85 -18.95 -13.08
C LEU A 64 3.69 -19.46 -11.90
N ALA A 65 3.63 -18.79 -10.75
CA ALA A 65 4.31 -19.22 -9.54
C ALA A 65 3.78 -20.57 -9.04
N ASP A 66 2.48 -20.81 -9.20
CA ASP A 66 1.86 -22.09 -8.83
C ASP A 66 2.36 -23.28 -9.65
N ARG A 67 2.69 -23.06 -10.93
CA ARG A 67 3.18 -24.11 -11.84
C ARG A 67 4.70 -24.29 -11.78
N THR A 68 5.42 -23.41 -11.09
CA THR A 68 6.88 -23.41 -11.09
C THR A 68 7.41 -24.48 -10.15
N LYS A 69 8.07 -25.50 -10.72
CA LYS A 69 8.73 -26.56 -9.96
C LYS A 69 10.23 -26.49 -10.19
N THR A 70 10.99 -26.13 -9.16
CA THR A 70 12.45 -26.04 -9.24
C THR A 70 13.13 -26.73 -8.06
N ARG A 71 14.45 -26.97 -8.19
CA ARG A 71 15.29 -27.50 -7.09
C ARG A 71 15.33 -26.62 -5.84
N PHE A 72 14.99 -25.34 -5.94
CA PHE A 72 15.01 -24.39 -4.82
C PHE A 72 13.64 -24.22 -4.13
N GLY A 73 12.62 -24.92 -4.64
CA GLY A 73 11.22 -24.75 -4.27
C GLY A 73 10.39 -24.14 -5.39
N GLN A 74 9.18 -23.76 -5.05
CA GLN A 74 8.17 -23.19 -5.93
C GLN A 74 8.23 -21.65 -5.94
N PHE A 75 8.35 -21.02 -4.77
CA PHE A 75 8.24 -19.56 -4.61
C PHE A 75 9.58 -18.87 -4.38
N ARG A 76 10.52 -19.54 -3.70
CA ARG A 76 11.87 -19.03 -3.43
C ARG A 76 12.69 -18.65 -4.68
N PRO A 77 12.60 -19.35 -5.84
CA PRO A 77 13.41 -19.01 -7.01
C PRO A 77 13.21 -17.57 -7.49
N TYR A 78 11.99 -17.04 -7.39
CA TYR A 78 11.67 -15.67 -7.79
C TYR A 78 12.45 -14.63 -6.99
N LEU A 79 12.67 -14.87 -5.69
CA LEU A 79 13.50 -14.00 -4.87
C LEU A 79 14.96 -13.97 -5.35
N LEU A 80 15.48 -15.09 -5.85
CA LEU A 80 16.84 -15.17 -6.35
C LEU A 80 16.99 -14.58 -7.75
N TRP A 81 16.09 -14.95 -8.67
CA TRP A 81 16.16 -14.57 -10.08
C TRP A 81 15.83 -13.11 -10.32
N LEU A 82 14.87 -12.56 -9.57
CA LEU A 82 14.35 -11.24 -9.83
C LEU A 82 14.89 -10.17 -8.88
N ALA A 83 15.54 -10.52 -7.76
CA ALA A 83 16.11 -9.52 -6.85
C ALA A 83 17.02 -8.52 -7.57
N VAL A 84 17.98 -9.00 -8.37
CA VAL A 84 18.91 -8.13 -9.11
C VAL A 84 18.18 -7.33 -10.21
N PRO A 85 17.36 -7.94 -11.10
CA PRO A 85 16.54 -7.19 -12.04
C PRO A 85 15.67 -6.11 -11.38
N PHE A 86 15.06 -6.40 -10.24
CA PHE A 86 14.25 -5.46 -9.48
C PHE A 86 15.05 -4.24 -9.05
N GLY A 87 16.25 -4.45 -8.50
CA GLY A 87 17.15 -3.37 -8.11
C GLY A 87 17.65 -2.53 -9.29
N ILE A 88 17.93 -3.15 -10.44
CA ILE A 88 18.35 -2.42 -11.64
C ILE A 88 17.21 -1.56 -12.18
N ILE A 89 16.01 -2.14 -12.30
CA ILE A 89 14.85 -1.45 -12.87
C ILE A 89 14.38 -0.32 -11.93
N SER A 90 14.46 -0.49 -10.60
CA SER A 90 14.18 0.59 -9.67
C SER A 90 15.16 1.76 -9.82
N ILE A 91 16.44 1.50 -10.08
CA ILE A 91 17.41 2.56 -10.42
C ILE A 91 17.04 3.23 -11.74
N MET A 92 16.68 2.44 -12.77
CA MET A 92 16.29 2.99 -14.08
C MET A 92 15.05 3.89 -13.99
N ALA A 93 14.07 3.55 -13.16
CA ALA A 93 12.86 4.36 -12.96
C ALA A 93 13.14 5.74 -12.35
N PHE A 94 14.22 5.85 -11.56
CA PHE A 94 14.67 7.10 -10.94
C PHE A 94 15.92 7.70 -11.62
N THR A 95 16.20 7.26 -12.85
CA THR A 95 17.26 7.83 -13.68
C THR A 95 16.63 8.75 -14.71
N THR A 96 17.16 9.97 -14.87
CA THR A 96 16.78 10.89 -15.95
C THR A 96 17.79 10.81 -17.09
N PRO A 97 17.54 9.99 -18.13
CA PRO A 97 18.32 10.13 -19.35
C PRO A 97 18.04 11.49 -20.00
N ASP A 98 19.04 12.06 -20.69
CA ASP A 98 18.96 13.33 -21.42
C ASP A 98 18.04 13.20 -22.66
N LEU A 99 16.75 12.96 -22.43
CA LEU A 99 15.73 12.78 -23.45
C LEU A 99 14.83 14.03 -23.50
N THR A 100 14.65 14.59 -24.70
CA THR A 100 13.81 15.77 -24.92
C THR A 100 12.38 15.40 -25.31
N GLY A 101 11.40 16.21 -24.89
CA GLY A 101 10.00 16.10 -25.34
C GLY A 101 9.33 14.80 -24.96
N ASN A 102 8.61 14.15 -25.89
CA ASN A 102 7.83 12.94 -25.63
C ASN A 102 8.69 11.72 -25.25
N ALA A 103 9.98 11.71 -25.59
CA ALA A 103 10.87 10.59 -25.29
C ALA A 103 11.04 10.36 -23.78
N LYS A 104 11.06 11.44 -22.97
CA LYS A 104 11.14 11.32 -21.50
C LYS A 104 9.87 10.70 -20.90
N ILE A 105 8.70 10.99 -21.49
CA ILE A 105 7.41 10.44 -21.07
C ILE A 105 7.38 8.94 -21.38
N ILE A 106 7.79 8.54 -22.59
CA ILE A 106 7.87 7.13 -22.99
C ILE A 106 8.83 6.38 -22.08
N TYR A 107 10.02 6.95 -21.80
CA TYR A 107 10.98 6.35 -20.89
C TYR A 107 10.39 6.13 -19.49
N ALA A 108 9.82 7.19 -18.89
CA ALA A 108 9.20 7.11 -17.56
C ALA A 108 8.04 6.09 -17.52
N PHE A 109 7.27 5.96 -18.60
CA PHE A 109 6.18 4.98 -18.69
C PHE A 109 6.71 3.55 -18.79
N VAL A 110 7.72 3.31 -19.62
CA VAL A 110 8.32 1.98 -19.78
C VAL A 110 9.01 1.54 -18.50
N THR A 111 9.85 2.39 -17.90
CA THR A 111 10.57 2.03 -16.67
C THR A 111 9.65 1.82 -15.48
N TYR A 112 8.59 2.65 -15.34
CA TYR A 112 7.59 2.46 -14.30
C TYR A 112 6.76 1.18 -14.49
N THR A 113 6.37 0.87 -15.73
CA THR A 113 5.64 -0.37 -16.05
C THR A 113 6.50 -1.60 -15.76
N LEU A 114 7.78 -1.58 -16.16
CA LEU A 114 8.73 -2.65 -15.87
C LEU A 114 8.96 -2.80 -14.37
N LEU A 115 9.07 -1.69 -13.63
CA LEU A 115 9.23 -1.70 -12.18
C LEU A 115 8.06 -2.41 -11.51
N MET A 116 6.83 -2.07 -11.91
CA MET A 116 5.64 -2.70 -11.35
C MET A 116 5.49 -4.17 -11.75
N MET A 117 5.83 -4.53 -12.98
CA MET A 117 5.82 -5.93 -13.42
C MET A 117 6.80 -6.78 -12.60
N VAL A 118 8.03 -6.31 -12.37
CA VAL A 118 9.01 -7.04 -11.56
C VAL A 118 8.63 -7.03 -10.08
N TYR A 119 8.05 -5.93 -9.58
CA TYR A 119 7.48 -5.87 -8.24
C TYR A 119 6.43 -6.97 -8.03
N THR A 120 5.49 -7.12 -8.97
CA THR A 120 4.47 -8.19 -8.95
C THR A 120 5.11 -9.57 -9.02
N ALA A 121 6.10 -9.76 -9.90
CA ALA A 121 6.80 -11.02 -10.10
C ALA A 121 7.61 -11.49 -8.87
N ILE A 122 8.00 -10.58 -7.98
CA ILE A 122 8.63 -10.91 -6.69
C ILE A 122 7.60 -11.03 -5.56
N ASN A 123 6.73 -10.03 -5.42
CA ASN A 123 5.92 -9.86 -4.22
C ASN A 123 4.79 -10.89 -4.12
N ILE A 124 4.21 -11.31 -5.24
CA ILE A 124 3.17 -12.36 -5.22
C ILE A 124 3.73 -13.70 -4.73
N PRO A 125 4.81 -14.26 -5.35
CA PRO A 125 5.45 -15.45 -4.82
C PRO A 125 5.94 -15.30 -3.38
N TYR A 126 6.52 -14.14 -3.03
CA TYR A 126 6.96 -13.84 -1.67
C TYR A 126 5.81 -13.91 -0.65
N SER A 127 4.65 -13.34 -0.98
CA SER A 127 3.47 -13.37 -0.11
C SER A 127 2.93 -14.79 0.05
N ALA A 128 2.97 -15.60 -1.00
CA ALA A 128 2.59 -17.01 -0.96
C ALA A 128 3.57 -17.88 -0.14
N LEU A 129 4.87 -17.55 -0.16
CA LEU A 129 5.91 -18.24 0.61
C LEU A 129 5.56 -18.36 2.09
N GLY A 130 4.93 -17.33 2.68
CA GLY A 130 4.49 -17.35 4.08
C GLY A 130 3.52 -18.49 4.42
N GLY A 131 2.75 -18.97 3.44
CA GLY A 131 1.83 -20.10 3.59
C GLY A 131 2.52 -21.46 3.65
N VAL A 132 3.69 -21.60 3.01
CA VAL A 132 4.39 -22.89 2.83
C VAL A 132 5.62 -23.07 3.73
N LEU A 133 5.92 -22.08 4.58
CA LEU A 133 7.00 -22.17 5.59
C LEU A 133 6.68 -23.13 6.73
N THR A 134 5.41 -23.26 7.12
CA THR A 134 4.96 -24.07 8.28
C THR A 134 3.53 -24.54 8.12
N THR A 135 3.22 -25.74 8.62
CA THR A 135 1.86 -26.27 8.74
C THR A 135 1.15 -25.80 10.02
N GLN A 136 1.89 -25.30 11.01
CA GLN A 136 1.34 -24.98 12.33
C GLN A 136 0.73 -23.57 12.37
N PRO A 137 -0.57 -23.42 12.71
CA PRO A 137 -1.26 -22.12 12.66
C PRO A 137 -0.64 -21.03 13.55
N ALA A 138 -0.21 -21.38 14.77
CA ALA A 138 0.40 -20.43 15.70
C ALA A 138 1.72 -19.84 15.17
N GLU A 139 2.53 -20.67 14.50
CA GLU A 139 3.78 -20.24 13.88
C GLU A 139 3.53 -19.34 12.67
N ARG A 140 2.48 -19.61 11.87
CA ARG A 140 2.09 -18.76 10.74
C ARG A 140 1.70 -17.35 11.19
N VAL A 141 0.94 -17.23 12.28
CA VAL A 141 0.61 -15.91 12.87
C VAL A 141 1.87 -15.19 13.32
N SER A 142 2.78 -15.89 14.01
CA SER A 142 4.05 -15.31 14.45
C SER A 142 4.86 -14.77 13.26
N VAL A 143 5.05 -15.55 12.20
CA VAL A 143 5.76 -15.13 10.98
C VAL A 143 5.15 -13.87 10.36
N GLN A 144 3.82 -13.80 10.30
CA GLN A 144 3.12 -12.64 9.75
C GLN A 144 3.32 -11.38 10.60
N THR A 145 3.37 -11.51 11.93
CA THR A 145 3.71 -10.38 12.82
C THR A 145 5.11 -9.84 12.55
N TYR A 146 6.11 -10.74 12.45
CA TYR A 146 7.49 -10.32 12.11
C TYR A 146 7.53 -9.64 10.75
N ARG A 147 6.79 -10.16 9.75
CA ARG A 147 6.66 -9.56 8.42
C ARG A 147 6.18 -8.11 8.50
N PHE A 148 5.02 -7.87 9.11
CA PHE A 148 4.44 -6.54 9.16
C PHE A 148 5.30 -5.53 9.91
N VAL A 149 5.92 -5.92 11.03
CA VAL A 149 6.83 -5.05 11.79
C VAL A 149 8.03 -4.65 10.94
N LEU A 150 8.67 -5.62 10.28
CA LEU A 150 9.82 -5.37 9.40
C LEU A 150 9.43 -4.59 8.14
N GLY A 151 8.24 -4.81 7.57
CA GLY A 151 7.70 -4.04 6.46
C GLY A 151 7.46 -2.57 6.83
N MET A 152 6.89 -2.31 8.01
CA MET A 152 6.71 -0.95 8.54
C MET A 152 8.05 -0.24 8.78
N LEU A 153 9.07 -0.96 9.27
CA LEU A 153 10.42 -0.41 9.38
C LEU A 153 10.99 -0.02 8.00
N GLY A 154 10.70 -0.79 6.94
CA GLY A 154 11.04 -0.43 5.57
C GLY A 154 10.44 0.89 5.11
N GLY A 155 9.15 1.11 5.39
CA GLY A 155 8.52 2.39 5.10
C GLY A 155 9.07 3.55 5.93
N LEU A 156 9.49 3.30 7.18
CA LEU A 156 10.16 4.32 7.99
C LEU A 156 11.56 4.67 7.45
N ILE A 157 12.33 3.68 7.00
CA ILE A 157 13.62 3.90 6.34
C ILE A 157 13.45 4.79 5.11
N VAL A 158 12.39 4.59 4.32
CA VAL A 158 12.09 5.44 3.16
C VAL A 158 11.70 6.85 3.58
N ALA A 159 10.77 6.99 4.52
CA ALA A 159 10.28 8.29 4.97
C ALA A 159 11.38 9.15 5.63
N ALA A 160 12.27 8.51 6.39
CA ALA A 160 13.36 9.19 7.11
C ALA A 160 14.65 9.30 6.30
N GLY A 161 14.90 8.37 5.37
CA GLY A 161 16.19 8.22 4.69
C GLY A 161 16.24 8.78 3.28
N THR A 162 15.12 8.83 2.54
CA THR A 162 15.16 9.17 1.10
C THR A 162 15.72 10.56 0.85
N LEU A 163 15.13 11.62 1.42
CA LEU A 163 15.59 12.99 1.15
C LEU A 163 16.99 13.30 1.72
N PRO A 164 17.36 12.89 2.94
CA PRO A 164 18.73 13.11 3.41
C PRO A 164 19.80 12.43 2.54
N LEU A 165 19.51 11.25 1.98
CA LEU A 165 20.40 10.60 1.03
C LEU A 165 20.43 11.32 -0.32
N VAL A 166 19.29 11.86 -0.77
CA VAL A 166 19.21 12.66 -1.99
C VAL A 166 20.07 13.92 -1.86
N GLU A 167 20.01 14.60 -0.72
CA GLU A 167 20.85 15.78 -0.44
C GLU A 167 22.34 15.40 -0.33
N TYR A 168 22.65 14.32 0.37
CA TYR A 168 24.03 13.84 0.56
C TYR A 168 24.71 13.44 -0.76
N PHE A 169 24.02 12.68 -1.61
CA PHE A 169 24.58 12.21 -2.89
C PHE A 169 24.40 13.21 -4.04
N GLY A 170 23.38 14.06 -3.97
CA GLY A 170 23.04 14.98 -5.05
C GLY A 170 24.01 16.15 -5.18
N GLY A 171 24.56 16.65 -4.06
CA GLY A 171 25.50 17.78 -4.10
C GLY A 171 24.94 19.02 -4.82
N GLY A 172 23.61 19.20 -4.81
CA GLY A 172 22.89 20.23 -5.57
C GLY A 172 22.13 19.74 -6.81
N ASP A 173 22.48 18.56 -7.35
CA ASP A 173 21.78 17.92 -8.47
C ASP A 173 20.74 16.92 -7.96
N LYS A 174 19.46 17.31 -7.98
CA LYS A 174 18.35 16.46 -7.50
C LYS A 174 18.24 15.16 -8.31
N ALA A 175 18.54 15.17 -9.61
CA ALA A 175 18.46 13.97 -10.45
C ALA A 175 19.48 12.91 -10.03
N LYS A 176 20.74 13.32 -9.87
CA LYS A 176 21.79 12.42 -9.36
C LYS A 176 21.50 11.98 -7.93
N GLY A 177 21.00 12.89 -7.09
CA GLY A 177 20.62 12.59 -5.71
C GLY A 177 19.58 11.47 -5.60
N TYR A 178 18.49 11.54 -6.38
CA TYR A 178 17.49 10.46 -6.44
C TYR A 178 18.07 9.17 -7.03
N GLN A 179 18.88 9.26 -8.08
CA GLN A 179 19.49 8.08 -8.71
C GLN A 179 20.40 7.31 -7.73
N PHE A 180 21.35 7.98 -7.08
CA PHE A 180 22.26 7.34 -6.12
C PHE A 180 21.56 6.89 -4.83
N THR A 181 20.55 7.62 -4.38
CA THR A 181 19.68 7.16 -3.29
C THR A 181 18.98 5.87 -3.66
N MET A 182 18.48 5.75 -4.89
CA MET A 182 17.87 4.51 -5.37
C MET A 182 18.90 3.40 -5.56
N VAL A 183 20.15 3.70 -5.95
CA VAL A 183 21.23 2.69 -5.96
C VAL A 183 21.43 2.11 -4.56
N THR A 184 21.60 2.94 -3.54
CA THR A 184 21.82 2.46 -2.16
C THR A 184 20.62 1.70 -1.61
N MET A 185 19.40 2.21 -1.79
CA MET A 185 18.16 1.55 -1.36
C MET A 185 17.90 0.23 -2.10
N SER A 186 18.23 0.19 -3.40
CA SER A 186 18.07 -1.02 -4.21
C SER A 186 19.10 -2.08 -3.86
N LEU A 187 20.36 -1.70 -3.60
CA LEU A 187 21.39 -2.62 -3.10
C LEU A 187 21.00 -3.22 -1.74
N LEU A 188 20.46 -2.40 -0.84
CA LEU A 188 19.92 -2.86 0.43
C LEU A 188 18.76 -3.85 0.21
N GLY A 189 17.80 -3.50 -0.65
CA GLY A 189 16.66 -4.36 -0.99
C GLY A 189 17.08 -5.70 -1.60
N VAL A 190 18.04 -5.70 -2.54
CA VAL A 190 18.63 -6.91 -3.14
C VAL A 190 19.27 -7.78 -2.07
N ALA A 191 20.09 -7.21 -1.20
CA ALA A 191 20.71 -7.95 -0.11
C ALA A 191 19.66 -8.59 0.80
N MET A 192 18.61 -7.84 1.15
CA MET A 192 17.50 -8.33 1.96
C MET A 192 16.70 -9.46 1.28
N PHE A 193 16.46 -9.39 -0.03
CA PHE A 193 15.84 -10.48 -0.78
C PHE A 193 16.71 -11.75 -0.81
N LEU A 194 18.02 -11.61 -0.99
CA LEU A 194 18.95 -12.75 -0.98
C LEU A 194 19.08 -13.37 0.43
N LEU A 195 19.04 -12.54 1.47
CA LEU A 195 18.96 -13.00 2.87
C LEU A 195 17.63 -13.71 3.15
N CYS A 196 16.52 -13.21 2.61
CA CYS A 196 15.23 -13.90 2.68
C CYS A 196 15.27 -15.25 1.96
N PHE A 197 15.84 -15.31 0.76
CA PHE A 197 16.01 -16.56 0.02
C PHE A 197 16.85 -17.59 0.79
N SER A 198 18.03 -17.20 1.26
CA SER A 198 18.95 -18.09 1.98
C SER A 198 18.43 -18.50 3.36
N GLY A 199 17.69 -17.61 4.03
CA GLY A 199 17.15 -17.81 5.37
C GLY A 199 15.78 -18.47 5.43
N THR A 200 15.12 -18.77 4.30
CA THR A 200 13.82 -19.45 4.27
C THR A 200 13.92 -20.84 3.64
N LYS A 201 13.04 -21.76 4.05
CA LYS A 201 12.91 -23.10 3.43
C LYS A 201 11.44 -23.46 3.29
N GLU A 202 11.06 -23.86 2.08
CA GLU A 202 9.72 -24.38 1.81
C GLU A 202 9.60 -25.79 2.42
N ARG A 203 8.50 -26.04 3.14
CA ARG A 203 8.26 -27.29 3.86
C ARG A 203 6.93 -27.94 3.51
N VAL A 204 5.98 -27.17 2.99
CA VAL A 204 4.63 -27.63 2.69
C VAL A 204 4.45 -27.66 1.17
N CYS A 205 4.13 -28.83 0.62
CA CYS A 205 3.66 -28.93 -0.76
C CYS A 205 2.19 -28.51 -0.80
N VAL A 206 1.84 -27.58 -1.68
CA VAL A 206 0.46 -27.14 -1.86
C VAL A 206 -0.34 -28.30 -2.49
N PRO A 207 -1.42 -28.78 -1.87
CA PRO A 207 -2.25 -29.81 -2.48
C PRO A 207 -2.94 -29.27 -3.75
N GLU A 208 -2.86 -30.03 -4.84
CA GLU A 208 -3.68 -29.84 -6.04
C GLU A 208 -5.12 -30.25 -5.72
N ASN A 209 -6.01 -29.28 -5.52
CA ASN A 209 -7.38 -29.26 -6.03
C ASN A 209 -8.35 -28.48 -5.13
N GLN A 210 -8.95 -27.46 -5.74
CA GLN A 210 -10.39 -27.27 -5.66
C GLN A 210 -10.81 -26.68 -7.00
N GLN A 211 -11.25 -27.54 -7.93
CA GLN A 211 -11.85 -27.10 -9.18
C GLN A 211 -13.30 -26.73 -8.91
N THR A 212 -13.53 -25.50 -8.48
CA THR A 212 -14.81 -24.82 -8.66
C THR A 212 -14.81 -24.10 -10.00
N SER A 213 -15.98 -23.99 -10.62
CA SER A 213 -16.15 -23.19 -11.84
C SER A 213 -16.02 -21.71 -11.50
N PHE A 214 -15.08 -21.02 -12.14
CA PHE A 214 -14.75 -19.61 -11.88
C PHE A 214 -15.98 -18.68 -11.94
N PHE A 215 -16.90 -18.94 -12.86
CA PHE A 215 -18.12 -18.14 -13.02
C PHE A 215 -19.11 -18.32 -11.87
N ASP A 216 -19.20 -19.54 -11.33
CA ASP A 216 -20.09 -19.83 -10.19
C ASP A 216 -19.56 -19.18 -8.91
N ASP A 217 -18.23 -19.18 -8.72
CA ASP A 217 -17.58 -18.49 -7.61
C ASP A 217 -17.77 -16.95 -7.71
N LEU A 218 -17.64 -16.37 -8.90
CA LEU A 218 -17.92 -14.95 -9.12
C LEU A 218 -19.38 -14.59 -8.82
N LYS A 219 -20.31 -15.45 -9.21
CA LYS A 219 -21.75 -15.28 -8.94
C LYS A 219 -22.06 -15.40 -7.45
N ALA A 220 -21.41 -16.31 -6.74
CA ALA A 220 -21.52 -16.41 -5.28
C ALA A 220 -20.90 -15.18 -4.58
N LEU A 221 -19.77 -14.67 -5.09
CA LEU A 221 -19.07 -13.50 -4.57
C LEU A 221 -19.91 -12.22 -4.71
N TRP A 222 -20.19 -11.82 -5.95
CA TRP A 222 -21.56 -11.65 -6.41
C TRP A 222 -22.58 -11.39 -5.32
N GLN A 223 -23.30 -12.43 -4.92
CA GLN A 223 -24.41 -12.41 -3.96
C GLN A 223 -24.06 -11.99 -2.53
N ASN A 224 -22.79 -11.96 -2.14
CA ASN A 224 -22.34 -11.52 -0.82
C ASN A 224 -22.30 -9.98 -0.72
N ASP A 225 -23.40 -9.40 -0.21
CA ASP A 225 -23.55 -7.95 -0.04
C ASP A 225 -22.52 -7.36 0.95
N GLN A 226 -22.15 -8.08 2.00
CA GLN A 226 -21.17 -7.62 2.99
C GLN A 226 -19.76 -7.54 2.42
N TRP A 227 -19.41 -8.46 1.51
CA TRP A 227 -18.17 -8.39 0.72
C TRP A 227 -18.15 -7.16 -0.20
N ARG A 228 -19.26 -6.86 -0.90
CA ARG A 228 -19.33 -5.67 -1.78
C ARG A 228 -19.11 -4.38 -0.99
N ILE A 229 -19.76 -4.26 0.17
CA ILE A 229 -19.61 -3.11 1.08
C ILE A 229 -18.15 -2.96 1.51
N LEU A 230 -17.49 -4.05 1.89
CA LEU A 230 -16.10 -4.04 2.33
C LEU A 230 -15.13 -3.68 1.19
N SER A 231 -15.41 -4.15 -0.02
CA SER A 231 -14.63 -3.84 -1.23
C SER A 231 -14.69 -2.35 -1.59
N LEU A 232 -15.89 -1.76 -1.56
CA LEU A 232 -16.08 -0.32 -1.77
C LEU A 232 -15.43 0.50 -0.65
N ALA A 233 -15.51 0.06 0.60
CA ALA A 233 -14.81 0.71 1.70
C ALA A 233 -13.29 0.69 1.52
N GLY A 234 -12.72 -0.44 1.08
CA GLY A 234 -11.29 -0.54 0.74
C GLY A 234 -10.89 0.42 -0.38
N LEU A 235 -11.69 0.51 -1.45
CA LEU A 235 -11.46 1.43 -2.57
C LEU A 235 -11.37 2.89 -2.11
N PHE A 236 -12.37 3.39 -1.38
CA PHE A 236 -12.40 4.78 -0.91
C PHE A 236 -11.32 5.09 0.11
N LEU A 237 -11.05 4.16 1.03
CA LEU A 237 -10.00 4.30 2.03
C LEU A 237 -8.64 4.51 1.37
N LEU A 238 -8.25 3.59 0.47
CA LEU A 238 -6.95 3.64 -0.16
C LEU A 238 -6.80 4.82 -1.12
N THR A 239 -7.88 5.22 -1.78
CA THR A 239 -7.88 6.43 -2.63
C THR A 239 -7.53 7.66 -1.79
N GLY A 240 -8.22 7.89 -0.67
CA GLY A 240 -7.94 9.04 0.20
C GLY A 240 -6.56 8.98 0.86
N GLN A 241 -6.14 7.78 1.30
CA GLN A 241 -4.84 7.56 1.92
C GLN A 241 -3.69 7.85 0.97
N VAL A 242 -3.73 7.30 -0.25
CA VAL A 242 -2.67 7.49 -1.24
C VAL A 242 -2.63 8.94 -1.73
N LEU A 243 -3.80 9.53 -2.01
CA LEU A 243 -3.89 10.94 -2.39
C LEU A 243 -3.18 11.84 -1.36
N ARG A 244 -3.46 11.65 -0.07
CA ARG A 244 -2.83 12.43 0.99
C ARG A 244 -1.34 12.14 1.14
N ALA A 245 -0.93 10.87 1.05
CA ALA A 245 0.47 10.47 1.17
C ALA A 245 1.34 11.05 0.04
N THR A 246 0.83 11.04 -1.20
CA THR A 246 1.53 11.59 -2.36
C THR A 246 1.61 13.12 -2.32
N LEU A 247 0.55 13.81 -1.85
CA LEU A 247 0.52 15.28 -1.76
C LEU A 247 1.17 15.86 -0.51
N ALA A 248 1.55 15.02 0.46
CA ALA A 248 2.20 15.45 1.70
C ALA A 248 3.49 16.24 1.44
N ILE A 249 4.30 15.79 0.47
CA ILE A 249 5.54 16.47 0.11
C ILE A 249 5.26 17.85 -0.50
N TYR A 250 4.28 17.94 -1.39
CA TYR A 250 3.88 19.19 -2.03
C TYR A 250 3.35 20.21 -1.01
N TYR A 251 2.56 19.74 -0.05
CA TYR A 251 2.05 20.58 1.03
C TYR A 251 3.19 21.21 1.84
N VAL A 252 4.16 20.40 2.30
CA VAL A 252 5.29 20.92 3.09
C VAL A 252 6.20 21.82 2.26
N LYS A 253 6.51 21.44 1.01
CA LYS A 253 7.39 22.20 0.13
C LYS A 253 6.76 23.54 -0.30
N TYR A 254 5.54 23.53 -0.82
CA TYR A 254 4.95 24.68 -1.52
C TYR A 254 3.92 25.48 -0.72
N VAL A 255 3.25 24.87 0.26
CA VAL A 255 2.24 25.56 1.09
C VAL A 255 2.88 26.07 2.39
N LEU A 256 3.65 25.22 3.08
CA LEU A 256 4.37 25.63 4.29
C LEU A 256 5.70 26.33 3.98
N GLY A 257 6.31 26.09 2.82
CA GLY A 257 7.61 26.67 2.45
C GLY A 257 8.78 26.07 3.24
N LEU A 258 8.66 24.84 3.73
CA LEU A 258 9.61 24.21 4.65
C LEU A 258 10.21 22.93 4.06
N GLU A 259 10.87 23.03 2.91
CA GLU A 259 11.47 21.88 2.21
C GLU A 259 12.39 21.05 3.13
N ALA A 260 13.20 21.70 3.97
CA ALA A 260 14.09 21.04 4.94
C ALA A 260 13.35 20.19 6.01
N GLN A 261 12.05 20.40 6.23
CA GLN A 261 11.26 19.67 7.22
C GLN A 261 10.40 18.54 6.62
N ILE A 262 10.47 18.28 5.31
CA ILE A 262 9.70 17.20 4.67
C ILE A 262 10.01 15.85 5.32
N THR A 263 11.29 15.53 5.53
CA THR A 263 11.73 14.29 6.16
C THR A 263 11.12 14.10 7.56
N LEU A 264 11.10 15.16 8.36
CA LEU A 264 10.53 15.13 9.71
C LEU A 264 9.01 14.95 9.66
N PHE A 265 8.33 15.66 8.75
CA PHE A 265 6.88 15.53 8.54
C PHE A 265 6.48 14.10 8.15
N MET A 266 7.15 13.53 7.15
CA MET A 266 6.88 12.18 6.64
C MET A 266 7.19 11.11 7.69
N SER A 267 8.29 11.27 8.42
CA SER A 267 8.69 10.37 9.51
C SER A 267 7.68 10.38 10.66
N LEU A 268 7.19 11.56 11.07
CA LEU A 268 6.14 11.67 12.09
C LEU A 268 4.85 10.98 11.64
N GLY A 269 4.44 11.13 10.38
CA GLY A 269 3.30 10.38 9.83
C GLY A 269 3.49 8.87 9.93
N MET A 270 4.69 8.37 9.62
CA MET A 270 4.99 6.93 9.72
C MET A 270 5.03 6.45 11.18
N ILE A 271 5.58 7.23 12.11
CA ILE A 271 5.56 6.91 13.54
C ILE A 271 4.12 6.87 14.06
N GLY A 272 3.30 7.86 13.71
CA GLY A 272 1.88 7.88 14.04
C GLY A 272 1.17 6.64 13.51
N SER A 273 1.47 6.25 12.26
CA SER A 273 0.94 5.05 11.62
C SER A 273 1.27 3.76 12.39
N ILE A 274 2.52 3.62 12.85
CA ILE A 274 2.98 2.45 13.62
C ILE A 274 2.26 2.38 14.98
N LEU A 275 2.23 3.50 15.70
CA LEU A 275 1.56 3.58 17.01
C LEU A 275 0.06 3.32 16.90
N GLY A 276 -0.59 3.87 15.86
CA GLY A 276 -2.00 3.67 15.59
C GLY A 276 -2.35 2.20 15.37
N CYS A 277 -1.57 1.53 14.52
CA CYS A 277 -1.70 0.09 14.27
C CYS A 277 -1.54 -0.73 15.56
N ALA A 278 -0.54 -0.41 16.40
CA ALA A 278 -0.30 -1.09 17.67
C ALA A 278 -1.48 -0.95 18.66
N CYS A 279 -2.16 0.21 18.67
CA CYS A 279 -3.33 0.45 19.51
C CYS A 279 -4.63 -0.24 19.03
N ALA A 280 -4.68 -0.73 17.79
CA ALA A 280 -5.90 -1.29 17.20
C ALA A 280 -6.47 -2.48 17.98
N GLN A 281 -5.62 -3.36 18.53
CA GLN A 281 -6.06 -4.50 19.33
C GLN A 281 -6.73 -4.08 20.64
N ALA A 282 -6.18 -3.08 21.32
CA ALA A 282 -6.76 -2.58 22.57
C ALA A 282 -8.16 -2.00 22.35
N LEU A 283 -8.35 -1.28 21.22
CA LEU A 283 -9.66 -0.77 20.82
C LEU A 283 -10.63 -1.89 20.44
N ALA A 284 -10.19 -2.88 19.66
CA ALA A 284 -11.02 -3.99 19.20
C ALA A 284 -11.58 -4.86 20.36
N LYS A 285 -10.88 -4.91 21.50
CA LYS A 285 -11.33 -5.61 22.71
C LYS A 285 -12.43 -4.85 23.47
N ARG A 286 -12.45 -3.51 23.37
CA ARG A 286 -13.33 -2.63 24.16
C ARG A 286 -14.54 -2.13 23.39
N VAL A 287 -14.44 -2.01 22.07
CA VAL A 287 -15.46 -1.40 21.22
C VAL A 287 -15.83 -2.35 20.08
N CYS A 288 -17.12 -2.39 19.74
CA CYS A 288 -17.60 -3.15 18.57
C CYS A 288 -16.82 -2.74 17.31
N LYS A 289 -16.26 -3.73 16.59
CA LYS A 289 -15.40 -3.53 15.42
C LYS A 289 -16.01 -2.60 14.36
N ILE A 290 -17.34 -2.61 14.18
CA ILE A 290 -18.03 -1.77 13.18
C ILE A 290 -18.05 -0.32 13.66
N LYS A 291 -18.52 -0.08 14.89
CA LYS A 291 -18.58 1.26 15.49
C LYS A 291 -17.18 1.87 15.58
N ALA A 292 -16.20 1.11 16.06
CA ALA A 292 -14.80 1.52 16.12
C ALA A 292 -14.28 1.96 14.74
N TYR A 293 -14.50 1.15 13.70
CA TYR A 293 -14.03 1.48 12.35
C TYR A 293 -14.69 2.76 11.80
N ILE A 294 -16.02 2.89 11.92
CA ILE A 294 -16.73 4.09 11.46
C ILE A 294 -16.28 5.34 12.23
N SER A 295 -16.16 5.26 13.56
CA SER A 295 -15.69 6.36 14.39
C SER A 295 -14.28 6.80 14.02
N LEU A 296 -13.35 5.86 13.81
CA LEU A 296 -11.98 6.19 13.41
C LEU A 296 -11.92 6.91 12.05
N GLN A 297 -12.74 6.48 11.08
CA GLN A 297 -12.81 7.15 9.77
C GLN A 297 -13.40 8.56 9.86
N LEU A 298 -14.41 8.76 10.71
CA LEU A 298 -14.96 10.09 10.96
C LEU A 298 -13.97 11.00 11.70
N ILE A 299 -13.21 10.47 12.65
CA ILE A 299 -12.13 11.20 13.34
C ILE A 299 -11.04 11.59 12.33
N ALA A 300 -10.61 10.67 11.47
CA ALA A 300 -9.63 10.96 10.43
C ALA A 300 -10.14 12.03 9.44
N ALA A 301 -11.41 11.95 9.01
CA ALA A 301 -12.05 12.97 8.19
C ALA A 301 -12.08 14.33 8.88
N PHE A 302 -12.46 14.38 10.15
CA PHE A 302 -12.51 15.61 10.93
C PHE A 302 -11.13 16.27 11.07
N ILE A 303 -10.09 15.47 11.34
CA ILE A 303 -8.71 15.97 11.40
C ILE A 303 -8.28 16.54 10.05
N CYS A 304 -8.61 15.87 8.95
CA CYS A 304 -8.36 16.38 7.61
C CYS A 304 -9.05 17.72 7.35
N VAL A 305 -10.34 17.85 7.71
CA VAL A 305 -11.08 19.11 7.53
C VAL A 305 -10.53 20.23 8.40
N ILE A 306 -10.19 19.96 9.67
CA ILE A 306 -9.55 20.98 10.54
C ILE A 306 -8.19 21.40 9.98
N SER A 307 -7.42 20.47 9.42
CA SER A 307 -6.11 20.78 8.83
C SER A 307 -6.19 21.81 7.69
N TYR A 308 -7.34 21.95 7.03
CA TYR A 308 -7.58 22.98 6.02
C TYR A 308 -7.55 24.41 6.60
N PHE A 309 -8.04 24.57 7.84
CA PHE A 309 -8.15 25.87 8.51
C PHE A 309 -6.88 26.26 9.26
N VAL A 310 -5.84 25.41 9.26
CA VAL A 310 -4.58 25.71 9.95
C VAL A 310 -3.76 26.70 9.14
N PRO A 311 -3.45 27.89 9.70
CA PRO A 311 -2.59 28.86 9.04
C PRO A 311 -1.17 28.33 8.81
N LYS A 312 -0.51 28.79 7.74
CA LYS A 312 0.83 28.33 7.34
C LYS A 312 1.94 28.59 8.38
N ASP A 313 1.76 29.59 9.24
CA ASP A 313 2.64 29.93 10.36
C ASP A 313 2.54 28.95 11.53
N GLN A 314 1.43 28.21 11.66
CA GLN A 314 1.21 27.24 12.72
C GLN A 314 1.76 25.84 12.36
N VAL A 315 3.05 25.78 12.05
CA VAL A 315 3.76 24.58 11.59
C VAL A 315 3.61 23.42 12.58
N THR A 316 3.78 23.68 13.87
CA THR A 316 3.65 22.65 14.93
C THR A 316 2.26 22.01 14.93
N THR A 317 1.22 22.83 14.74
CA THR A 317 -0.17 22.35 14.66
C THR A 317 -0.38 21.48 13.42
N ALA A 318 0.13 21.89 12.26
CA ALA A 318 0.05 21.11 11.03
C ALA A 318 0.73 19.72 11.17
N PHE A 319 1.90 19.67 11.81
CA PHE A 319 2.64 18.44 12.06
C PHE A 319 1.91 17.53 13.05
N ALA A 320 1.37 18.11 14.13
CA ALA A 320 0.57 17.37 15.12
C ALA A 320 -0.70 16.76 14.49
N LEU A 321 -1.43 17.51 13.66
CA LEU A 321 -2.62 17.00 12.97
C LEU A 321 -2.26 15.92 11.96
N PHE A 322 -1.14 16.04 11.24
CA PHE A 322 -0.69 14.99 10.33
C PHE A 322 -0.33 13.68 11.06
N PHE A 323 0.35 13.79 12.21
CA PHE A 323 0.60 12.66 13.10
C PHE A 323 -0.70 12.01 13.60
N LEU A 324 -1.63 12.82 14.13
CA LEU A 324 -2.91 12.33 14.65
C LEU A 324 -3.76 11.67 13.56
N TRP A 325 -3.82 12.28 12.37
CA TRP A 325 -4.50 11.68 11.23
C TRP A 325 -3.91 10.30 10.90
N SER A 326 -2.59 10.21 10.79
CA SER A 326 -1.89 8.96 10.48
C SER A 326 -2.14 7.89 11.55
N PHE A 327 -2.16 8.30 12.82
CA PHE A 327 -2.45 7.44 13.96
C PHE A 327 -3.87 6.86 13.92
N PHE A 328 -4.90 7.70 13.78
CA PHE A 328 -6.29 7.22 13.77
C PHE A 328 -6.64 6.43 12.51
N LEU A 329 -6.11 6.83 11.35
CA LEU A 329 -6.33 6.11 10.09
C LEU A 329 -5.74 4.70 10.17
N GLN A 330 -4.50 4.56 10.63
CA GLN A 330 -3.82 3.26 10.66
C GLN A 330 -4.28 2.35 11.79
N MET A 331 -4.90 2.90 12.83
CA MET A 331 -5.65 2.10 13.80
C MET A 331 -6.84 1.36 13.17
N ALA A 332 -7.41 1.90 12.09
CA ALA A 332 -8.54 1.28 11.40
C ALA A 332 -8.11 0.12 10.47
N THR A 333 -6.86 0.12 10.01
CA THR A 333 -6.36 -0.85 9.00
C THR A 333 -6.47 -2.32 9.46
N PRO A 334 -6.03 -2.72 10.66
CA PRO A 334 -6.20 -4.10 11.13
C PRO A 334 -7.67 -4.53 11.26
N LEU A 335 -8.56 -3.58 11.57
CA LEU A 335 -10.00 -3.85 11.67
C LEU A 335 -10.61 -4.16 10.30
N LEU A 336 -10.11 -3.54 9.22
CA LEU A 336 -10.53 -3.85 7.84
C LEU A 336 -10.19 -5.30 7.49
N TRP A 337 -8.95 -5.73 7.74
CA TRP A 337 -8.51 -7.10 7.49
C TRP A 337 -9.29 -8.14 8.30
N ALA A 338 -9.59 -7.85 9.57
CA ALA A 338 -10.40 -8.73 10.40
C ALA A 338 -11.82 -8.93 9.83
N LYS A 339 -12.43 -7.87 9.26
CA LYS A 339 -13.76 -7.95 8.63
C LYS A 339 -13.76 -8.79 7.36
N MET A 340 -12.65 -8.87 6.63
CA MET A 340 -12.59 -9.73 5.44
C MET A 340 -12.84 -11.20 5.80
N ALA A 341 -12.28 -11.67 6.92
CA ALA A 341 -12.55 -13.02 7.42
C ALA A 341 -14.04 -13.22 7.74
N ASP A 342 -14.67 -12.25 8.42
CA ASP A 342 -16.09 -12.28 8.76
C ASP A 342 -16.97 -12.38 7.48
N THR A 343 -16.58 -11.72 6.38
CA THR A 343 -17.31 -11.82 5.09
C THR A 343 -17.20 -13.17 4.41
N ILE A 344 -16.14 -13.94 4.65
CA ILE A 344 -15.98 -15.30 4.11
C ILE A 344 -16.99 -16.25 4.75
N ASP A 345 -17.08 -16.23 6.08
CA ASP A 345 -18.03 -17.06 6.81
C ASP A 345 -19.48 -16.67 6.51
N TYR A 346 -19.76 -15.37 6.38
CA TYR A 346 -21.07 -14.89 5.93
C TYR A 346 -21.41 -15.34 4.50
N GLY A 347 -20.46 -15.27 3.59
CA GLY A 347 -20.63 -15.73 2.21
C GLY A 347 -20.94 -17.23 2.15
N HIS A 348 -20.22 -18.04 2.92
CA HIS A 348 -20.45 -19.48 3.04
C HIS A 348 -21.86 -19.78 3.60
N TRP A 349 -22.27 -19.06 4.64
CA TRP A 349 -23.62 -19.22 5.21
C TRP A 349 -24.74 -18.82 4.25
N ARG A 350 -24.53 -17.81 3.39
CA ARG A 350 -25.53 -17.33 2.41
C ARG A 350 -25.64 -18.19 1.16
N THR A 351 -24.50 -18.63 0.63
CA THR A 351 -24.42 -19.25 -0.71
C THR A 351 -24.21 -20.77 -0.63
N GLY A 352 -23.86 -21.30 0.55
CA GLY A 352 -23.47 -22.71 0.72
C GLY A 352 -22.09 -23.04 0.15
N VAL A 353 -21.42 -22.09 -0.53
CA VAL A 353 -20.11 -22.29 -1.16
C VAL A 353 -19.05 -21.48 -0.43
N ARG A 354 -17.96 -22.13 -0.02
CA ARG A 354 -16.87 -21.47 0.71
C ARG A 354 -15.76 -21.00 -0.22
N ILE A 355 -15.94 -19.82 -0.83
CA ILE A 355 -14.97 -19.20 -1.76
C ILE A 355 -13.91 -18.31 -1.08
N THR A 356 -13.15 -18.88 -0.15
CA THR A 356 -12.16 -18.13 0.68
C THR A 356 -11.14 -17.34 -0.15
N GLY A 357 -10.53 -17.96 -1.16
CA GLY A 357 -9.47 -17.35 -1.97
C GLY A 357 -9.97 -16.24 -2.89
N MET A 358 -11.14 -16.44 -3.50
CA MET A 358 -11.73 -15.44 -4.40
C MET A 358 -12.20 -14.19 -3.64
N VAL A 359 -12.76 -14.35 -2.45
CA VAL A 359 -13.15 -13.22 -1.58
C VAL A 359 -11.94 -12.35 -1.27
N TYR A 360 -10.83 -12.97 -0.83
CA TYR A 360 -9.63 -12.22 -0.44
C TYR A 360 -8.96 -11.51 -1.62
N SER A 361 -8.73 -12.23 -2.72
CA SER A 361 -8.12 -11.66 -3.94
C SER A 361 -8.94 -10.51 -4.52
N SER A 362 -10.27 -10.62 -4.52
CA SER A 362 -11.14 -9.58 -5.05
C SER A 362 -11.16 -8.33 -4.17
N VAL A 363 -11.13 -8.45 -2.83
CA VAL A 363 -10.99 -7.27 -1.96
C VAL A 363 -9.65 -6.56 -2.21
N VAL A 364 -8.56 -7.33 -2.35
CA VAL A 364 -7.23 -6.78 -2.64
C VAL A 364 -7.19 -6.06 -3.99
N PHE A 365 -7.91 -6.57 -5.00
CA PHE A 365 -8.07 -5.89 -6.28
C PHE A 365 -8.69 -4.48 -6.12
N PHE A 366 -9.78 -4.34 -5.35
CA PHE A 366 -10.38 -3.02 -5.09
C PHE A 366 -9.46 -2.09 -4.27
N ILE A 367 -8.67 -2.64 -3.35
CA ILE A 367 -7.62 -1.90 -2.63
C ILE A 367 -6.58 -1.35 -3.62
N LYS A 368 -6.10 -2.16 -4.56
CA LYS A 368 -5.14 -1.74 -5.60
C LYS A 368 -5.73 -0.69 -6.54
N LEU A 369 -7.00 -0.83 -6.91
CA LEU A 369 -7.72 0.22 -7.66
C LEU A 369 -7.76 1.54 -6.87
N GLY A 370 -7.96 1.47 -5.55
CA GLY A 370 -7.95 2.67 -4.69
C GLY A 370 -6.59 3.36 -4.71
N VAL A 371 -5.51 2.58 -4.63
CA VAL A 371 -4.14 3.09 -4.79
C VAL A 371 -3.95 3.77 -6.15
N ALA A 372 -4.43 3.15 -7.23
CA ALA A 372 -4.34 3.68 -8.58
C ALA A 372 -5.05 5.04 -8.71
N PHE A 373 -6.31 5.11 -8.25
CA PHE A 373 -7.08 6.36 -8.27
C PHE A 373 -6.47 7.42 -7.37
N GLY A 374 -5.95 7.07 -6.19
CA GLY A 374 -5.32 8.04 -5.29
C GLY A 374 -4.10 8.72 -5.93
N GLY A 375 -3.23 7.94 -6.59
CA GLY A 375 -2.08 8.48 -7.31
C GLY A 375 -2.48 9.29 -8.56
N ALA A 376 -3.48 8.81 -9.30
CA ALA A 376 -3.99 9.50 -10.49
C ALA A 376 -4.63 10.84 -10.15
N PHE A 377 -5.49 10.87 -9.11
CA PHE A 377 -6.10 12.11 -8.61
C PHE A 377 -5.05 13.08 -8.10
N ALA A 378 -3.99 12.63 -7.43
CA ALA A 378 -2.90 13.52 -7.01
C ALA A 378 -2.31 14.26 -8.22
N GLY A 379 -2.00 13.56 -9.31
CA GLY A 379 -1.48 14.17 -10.54
C GLY A 379 -2.49 15.07 -11.26
N TRP A 380 -3.74 14.61 -11.43
CA TRP A 380 -4.77 15.37 -12.13
C TRP A 380 -5.17 16.65 -11.38
N LEU A 381 -5.26 16.60 -10.05
CA LEU A 381 -5.59 17.77 -9.24
C LEU A 381 -4.47 18.80 -9.27
N LEU A 382 -3.20 18.40 -9.16
CA LEU A 382 -2.07 19.31 -9.32
C LEU A 382 -2.13 20.03 -10.68
N ALA A 383 -2.36 19.29 -11.76
CA ALA A 383 -2.47 19.89 -13.09
C ALA A 383 -3.69 20.81 -13.22
N TYR A 384 -4.85 20.42 -12.68
CA TYR A 384 -6.08 21.21 -12.70
C TYR A 384 -5.90 22.57 -12.01
N TYR A 385 -5.20 22.60 -10.87
CA TYR A 385 -4.92 23.83 -10.14
C TYR A 385 -3.70 24.61 -10.68
N GLY A 386 -3.12 24.18 -11.80
CA GLY A 386 -2.03 24.89 -12.46
C GLY A 386 -0.68 24.80 -11.76
N TYR A 387 -0.42 23.72 -11.02
CA TYR A 387 0.87 23.46 -10.39
C TYR A 387 2.02 23.49 -11.42
N GLN A 388 3.10 24.17 -11.07
CA GLN A 388 4.33 24.23 -11.86
C GLN A 388 5.52 23.79 -11.02
N ALA A 389 6.43 23.01 -11.59
CA ALA A 389 7.51 22.45 -10.81
C ALA A 389 8.64 23.46 -10.56
N ASP A 390 9.24 23.40 -9.38
CA ASP A 390 10.42 24.19 -8.93
C ASP A 390 10.35 25.73 -9.12
N VAL A 391 9.14 26.29 -9.16
CA VAL A 391 8.89 27.74 -9.16
C VAL A 391 8.03 28.16 -7.99
N GLU A 392 7.95 29.46 -7.72
CA GLU A 392 6.97 29.99 -6.76
C GLU A 392 5.55 29.74 -7.28
N GLN A 393 4.72 29.08 -6.47
CA GLN A 393 3.37 28.71 -6.88
C GLN A 393 2.42 29.90 -6.80
N THR A 394 1.44 29.93 -7.72
CA THR A 394 0.30 30.84 -7.63
C THR A 394 -0.54 30.52 -6.39
N GLU A 395 -1.28 31.50 -5.88
CA GLU A 395 -2.16 31.27 -4.73
C GLU A 395 -3.23 30.20 -5.03
N THR A 396 -3.75 30.15 -6.26
CA THR A 396 -4.67 29.09 -6.71
C THR A 396 -4.03 27.70 -6.68
N ALA A 397 -2.75 27.57 -7.06
CA ALA A 397 -2.04 26.31 -6.98
C ALA A 397 -1.77 25.89 -5.52
N LYS A 398 -1.40 26.83 -4.64
CA LYS A 398 -1.23 26.56 -3.20
C LYS A 398 -2.55 26.14 -2.54
N GLU A 399 -3.64 26.83 -2.83
CA GLU A 399 -4.98 26.47 -2.35
C GLU A 399 -5.41 25.09 -2.89
N GLY A 400 -5.15 24.82 -4.16
CA GLY A 400 -5.37 23.52 -4.79
C GLY A 400 -4.63 22.37 -4.12
N ILE A 401 -3.35 22.57 -3.80
CA ILE A 401 -2.54 21.61 -3.03
C ILE A 401 -3.13 21.43 -1.63
N LEU A 402 -3.49 22.51 -0.95
CA LEU A 402 -4.08 22.46 0.40
C LEU A 402 -5.39 21.68 0.41
N LEU A 403 -6.33 21.98 -0.50
CA LEU A 403 -7.60 21.28 -0.66
C LEU A 403 -7.40 19.80 -0.96
N SER A 404 -6.47 19.51 -1.87
CA SER A 404 -6.18 18.14 -2.32
C SER A 404 -5.48 17.30 -1.25
N PHE A 405 -4.69 17.94 -0.38
CA PHE A 405 -4.08 17.30 0.76
C PHE A 405 -5.07 17.09 1.92
N THR A 406 -6.04 17.99 2.11
CA THR A 406 -6.92 18.04 3.29
C THR A 406 -8.35 17.54 3.01
N VAL A 407 -9.14 18.29 2.24
CA VAL A 407 -10.58 18.09 2.06
C VAL A 407 -10.89 16.84 1.23
N TYR A 408 -10.20 16.58 0.13
CA TYR A 408 -10.51 15.41 -0.71
C TYR A 408 -10.21 14.07 -0.03
N PRO A 409 -9.11 13.89 0.72
CA PRO A 409 -8.92 12.71 1.58
C PRO A 409 -10.00 12.57 2.66
N ALA A 410 -10.52 13.69 3.19
CA ALA A 410 -11.64 13.65 4.13
C ALA A 410 -12.91 13.08 3.49
N LEU A 411 -13.21 13.46 2.24
CA LEU A 411 -14.33 12.89 1.49
C LEU A 411 -14.19 11.37 1.34
N GLY A 412 -13.00 10.87 1.02
CA GLY A 412 -12.72 9.43 0.98
C GLY A 412 -13.08 8.74 2.30
N SER A 413 -12.64 9.31 3.42
CA SER A 413 -12.91 8.76 4.77
C SER A 413 -14.40 8.84 5.16
N ILE A 414 -15.09 9.90 4.77
CA ILE A 414 -16.54 10.06 4.96
C ILE A 414 -17.32 9.03 4.13
N LEU A 415 -16.91 8.80 2.88
CA LEU A 415 -17.53 7.78 2.01
C LEU A 415 -17.34 6.38 2.58
N VAL A 416 -16.17 6.07 3.14
CA VAL A 416 -15.94 4.81 3.88
C VAL A 416 -16.93 4.70 5.04
N ALA A 417 -17.03 5.73 5.90
CA ALA A 417 -17.95 5.74 7.01
C ALA A 417 -19.41 5.57 6.57
N TRP A 418 -19.81 6.18 5.45
CA TRP A 418 -21.15 6.08 4.87
C TRP A 418 -21.47 4.68 4.35
N VAL A 419 -20.59 4.09 3.54
CA VAL A 419 -20.76 2.72 3.01
C VAL A 419 -20.82 1.70 4.15
N MET A 420 -19.94 1.86 5.16
CA MET A 420 -19.87 0.96 6.31
C MET A 420 -21.10 1.00 7.22
N ARG A 421 -22.01 1.98 7.11
CA ARG A 421 -23.30 1.96 7.84
C ARG A 421 -24.18 0.78 7.44
N LYS A 422 -24.02 0.28 6.21
CA LYS A 422 -24.74 -0.89 5.70
C LYS A 422 -24.08 -2.22 6.10
N TYR A 423 -22.92 -2.18 6.76
CA TYR A 423 -22.21 -3.38 7.20
C TYR A 423 -22.84 -3.91 8.50
N VAL A 424 -23.32 -5.15 8.50
CA VAL A 424 -24.12 -5.73 9.59
C VAL A 424 -23.41 -6.80 10.41
N LEU A 425 -22.21 -7.24 10.01
CA LEU A 425 -21.48 -8.33 10.67
C LEU A 425 -20.83 -7.87 11.98
N ASN A 426 -21.67 -7.63 12.99
CA ASN A 426 -21.26 -7.35 14.37
C ASN A 426 -20.88 -8.66 15.09
N LYS A 427 -20.35 -8.56 16.32
CA LYS A 427 -19.86 -9.73 17.06
C LYS A 427 -20.95 -10.81 17.23
N GLU A 428 -22.14 -10.42 17.64
CA GLU A 428 -23.29 -11.32 17.82
C GLU A 428 -23.70 -12.02 16.52
N LYS A 429 -23.77 -11.27 15.41
CA LYS A 429 -24.14 -11.82 14.11
C LYS A 429 -23.11 -12.80 13.59
N VAL A 430 -21.83 -12.50 13.78
CA VAL A 430 -20.73 -13.42 13.43
C VAL A 430 -20.79 -14.70 14.29
N GLU A 431 -21.03 -14.57 15.59
CA GLU A 431 -21.20 -15.73 16.49
C GLU A 431 -22.42 -16.60 16.09
N GLN A 432 -23.54 -15.98 15.75
CA GLN A 432 -24.73 -16.69 15.23
C GLN A 432 -24.42 -17.47 13.95
N ILE A 433 -23.70 -16.86 13.00
CA ILE A 433 -23.29 -17.50 11.75
C ILE A 433 -22.36 -18.68 12.04
N HIS A 434 -21.39 -18.53 12.95
CA HIS A 434 -20.50 -19.61 13.34
C HIS A 434 -21.24 -20.79 13.97
N LEU A 435 -22.25 -20.53 14.82
CA LEU A 435 -23.08 -21.59 15.40
C LEU A 435 -23.94 -22.29 14.35
N ALA A 436 -24.52 -21.54 13.40
CA ALA A 436 -25.29 -22.10 12.30
C ALA A 436 -24.44 -23.01 11.39
N LEU A 437 -23.22 -22.57 11.06
CA LEU A 437 -22.28 -23.36 10.26
C LEU A 437 -21.80 -24.63 10.97
N LYS A 438 -21.66 -24.60 12.30
CA LYS A 438 -21.32 -25.80 13.09
C LYS A 438 -22.47 -26.81 13.20
N THR A 439 -23.71 -26.34 13.21
CA THR A 439 -24.89 -27.22 13.33
C THR A 439 -25.31 -27.83 12.00
N HIS A 440 -25.00 -27.19 10.87
CA HIS A 440 -25.31 -27.69 9.52
C HIS A 440 -24.11 -28.39 8.84
N GLY A 441 -22.98 -28.49 9.55
CA GLY A 441 -21.81 -29.29 9.14
C GLY A 441 -21.81 -30.65 9.83
N ALA A 442 -22.73 -31.53 9.42
CA ALA A 442 -22.69 -32.98 9.63
C ALA A 442 -23.07 -33.68 8.32
#